data_AF-A0A0B1RVZ3-F1
#
_entry.id   AF-A0A0B1RVZ3-F1
#
_cell.length_a   1.000
_cell.length_b   1.000
_cell.length_c   1.000
_cell.angle_alpha   90.00
_cell.angle_beta   90.00
_cell.angle_gamma   90.00
#
_symmetry.space_group_name_H-M   'P 1'
#
loop_
_entity.id
_entity.type
_entity.pdbx_description
1 polymer ?
#
loop_
_entity_poly.entity_id
_entity_poly.type
_entity_poly.pdbx_seq_one_letter_code
_entity_poly.pdbx_strand_id
1 'polypeptide(L)'
;MAFEAIAKKQIARLKEPSLKCVDLVVNELANVIRQCAECLARYPRLRDEIERIVVTKVREKEQYAKNQISLIVDYELAYMNTNHEDFIGFSNAEAKASQGQSTKKNLGVQVIRKGWLSINNISFIKGSKDCWFVLMSDSLSWFKDDEEKEKKYMLPLDGIKLRDIESGFMSRQHKFALFYPDGK
;
A
#
# COMPACT_ATOMS: atom_id res chain seq x y z
N MET A 1 -8.80 -22.10 -11.21
CA MET A 1 -8.78 -22.79 -9.90
C MET A 1 -7.92 -22.06 -8.85
N ALA A 2 -6.67 -21.67 -9.12
CA ALA A 2 -5.82 -20.99 -8.11
C ALA A 2 -6.35 -19.60 -7.68
N PHE A 3 -6.74 -18.75 -8.63
CA PHE A 3 -7.36 -17.44 -8.35
C PHE A 3 -8.58 -17.57 -7.44
N GLU A 4 -9.50 -18.47 -7.79
CA GLU A 4 -10.71 -18.72 -7.02
C GLU A 4 -10.43 -19.16 -5.60
N ALA A 5 -9.53 -20.12 -5.41
CA ALA A 5 -9.17 -20.59 -4.08
C ALA A 5 -8.59 -19.46 -3.20
N ILE A 6 -7.73 -18.61 -3.78
CA ILE A 6 -7.13 -17.48 -3.07
C ILE A 6 -8.18 -16.41 -2.76
N ALA A 7 -8.99 -16.03 -3.75
CA ALA A 7 -10.04 -15.02 -3.59
C ALA A 7 -11.06 -15.44 -2.53
N LYS A 8 -11.58 -16.67 -2.61
CA LYS A 8 -12.49 -17.23 -1.59
C LYS A 8 -11.86 -17.24 -0.20
N LYS A 9 -10.59 -17.60 -0.08
CA LYS A 9 -9.86 -17.54 1.20
C LYS A 9 -9.79 -16.12 1.77
N GLN A 10 -9.60 -15.09 0.93
CA GLN A 10 -9.59 -13.70 1.41
C GLN A 10 -11.00 -13.20 1.75
N ILE A 11 -12.00 -13.49 0.93
CA ILE A 11 -13.40 -13.11 1.17
C ILE A 11 -13.91 -13.70 2.50
N ALA A 12 -13.62 -14.98 2.77
CA ALA A 12 -14.03 -15.64 4.02
C ALA A 12 -13.50 -14.93 5.28
N ARG A 13 -12.33 -14.28 5.20
CA ARG A 13 -11.74 -13.52 6.32
C ARG A 13 -12.49 -12.23 6.65
N LEU A 14 -13.38 -11.77 5.78
CA LEU A 14 -14.21 -10.57 6.03
C LEU A 14 -15.32 -10.83 7.05
N LYS A 15 -15.72 -12.09 7.27
CA LYS A 15 -16.83 -12.45 8.16
C LYS A 15 -16.59 -11.99 9.60
N GLU A 16 -15.46 -12.34 10.17
CA GLU A 16 -15.11 -12.01 11.57
C GLU A 16 -15.10 -10.50 11.86
N PRO A 17 -14.38 -9.64 11.10
CA PRO A 17 -14.41 -8.20 11.34
C PRO A 17 -15.79 -7.58 11.10
N SER A 18 -16.59 -8.09 10.16
CA SER A 18 -17.97 -7.62 9.95
C SER A 18 -18.88 -7.97 11.14
N LEU A 19 -18.76 -9.16 11.72
CA LEU A 19 -19.51 -9.53 12.93
C LEU A 19 -19.07 -8.71 14.15
N LYS A 20 -17.77 -8.47 14.30
CA LYS A 20 -17.23 -7.60 15.35
C LYS A 20 -17.75 -6.17 15.24
N CYS A 21 -17.92 -5.65 14.03
CA CYS A 21 -18.53 -4.34 13.81
C CYS A 21 -19.95 -4.27 14.39
N VAL A 22 -20.77 -5.32 14.20
CA VAL A 22 -22.11 -5.40 14.80
C VAL A 22 -22.03 -5.37 16.33
N ASP A 23 -21.10 -6.12 16.94
CA ASP A 23 -20.92 -6.13 18.39
C ASP A 23 -20.60 -4.74 18.95
N LEU A 24 -19.69 -4.02 18.29
CA LEU A 24 -19.31 -2.66 18.67
C LEU A 24 -20.51 -1.70 18.59
N VAL A 25 -21.28 -1.77 17.51
CA VAL A 25 -22.48 -0.95 17.34
C VAL A 25 -23.53 -1.27 18.39
N VAL A 26 -23.78 -2.55 18.69
CA VAL A 26 -24.77 -2.97 19.70
C VAL A 26 -24.36 -2.54 21.10
N ASN A 27 -23.08 -2.64 21.44
CA ASN A 27 -22.58 -2.15 22.72
C ASN A 27 -22.79 -0.65 22.87
N GLU A 28 -22.53 0.13 21.81
CA GLU A 28 -22.75 1.57 21.85
C GLU A 28 -24.24 1.93 21.90
N LEU A 29 -25.10 1.24 21.16
CA LEU A 29 -26.55 1.40 21.26
C LEU A 29 -27.06 1.13 22.68
N ALA A 30 -26.53 0.11 23.37
CA ALA A 30 -26.88 -0.17 24.75
C ALA A 30 -26.44 0.93 25.72
N ASN A 31 -25.34 1.64 25.43
CA ASN A 31 -24.92 2.81 26.20
C ASN A 31 -25.87 3.99 25.99
N VAL A 32 -26.21 4.28 24.72
CA VAL A 32 -27.15 5.34 24.36
C VAL A 32 -28.53 5.11 24.98
N ILE A 33 -29.04 3.87 24.94
CA ILE A 33 -30.33 3.52 25.56
C ILE A 33 -30.33 3.84 27.07
N ARG A 34 -29.26 3.47 27.78
CA ARG A 34 -29.13 3.75 29.22
C ARG A 34 -29.09 5.24 29.51
N GLN A 35 -28.35 6.02 28.72
CA GLN A 35 -28.29 7.48 28.86
C GLN A 35 -29.66 8.11 28.59
N CYS A 36 -30.35 7.70 27.52
CA CYS A 36 -31.69 8.20 27.21
C CYS A 36 -32.69 7.87 28.33
N ALA A 37 -32.58 6.70 28.96
CA ALA A 37 -33.49 6.26 30.02
C ALA A 37 -33.35 7.06 31.32
N GLU A 38 -32.27 7.84 31.51
CA GLU A 38 -32.12 8.75 32.65
C GLU A 38 -33.22 9.81 32.72
N CYS A 39 -33.81 10.20 31.58
CA CYS A 39 -34.94 11.14 31.58
C CYS A 39 -36.19 10.58 32.29
N LEU A 40 -36.25 9.27 32.51
CA LEU A 40 -37.32 8.57 33.21
C LEU A 40 -36.99 8.26 34.67
N ALA A 41 -35.92 8.83 35.23
CA ALA A 41 -35.49 8.56 36.62
C ALA A 41 -36.58 8.78 37.68
N ARG A 42 -37.58 9.64 37.40
CA ARG A 42 -38.74 9.87 38.27
C ARG A 42 -39.68 8.64 38.38
N TYR A 43 -39.69 7.78 37.36
CA TYR A 43 -40.54 6.59 37.28
C TYR A 43 -39.68 5.33 37.12
N PRO A 44 -39.02 4.85 38.20
CA PRO A 44 -38.02 3.79 38.11
C PRO A 44 -38.56 2.49 37.51
N ARG A 45 -39.79 2.08 37.88
CA ARG A 45 -40.42 0.88 37.30
C ARG A 45 -40.68 0.99 35.80
N LEU A 46 -41.02 2.18 35.31
CA LEU A 46 -41.24 2.43 33.88
C LEU A 46 -39.91 2.44 33.13
N ARG A 47 -38.88 3.07 33.72
CA ARG A 47 -37.53 3.10 33.20
C ARG A 47 -36.98 1.67 32.99
N ASP A 48 -37.03 0.85 34.03
CA ASP A 48 -36.52 -0.53 33.98
C ASP A 48 -37.20 -1.33 32.87
N GLU A 49 -38.52 -1.18 32.74
CA GLU A 49 -39.28 -1.96 31.77
C GLU A 49 -39.08 -1.49 30.33
N ILE A 50 -38.91 -0.18 30.11
CA ILE A 50 -38.52 0.36 28.80
C ILE A 50 -37.12 -0.09 28.43
N GLU A 51 -36.14 0.04 29.33
CA GLU A 51 -34.76 -0.43 29.09
C GLU A 51 -34.77 -1.92 28.73
N ARG A 52 -35.50 -2.75 29.50
CA ARG A 52 -35.61 -4.19 29.26
C ARG A 52 -36.18 -4.49 27.87
N ILE A 53 -37.30 -3.86 27.49
CA ILE A 53 -37.95 -4.11 26.19
C ILE A 53 -37.04 -3.69 25.03
N VAL A 54 -36.46 -2.49 25.10
CA VAL A 54 -35.62 -1.95 24.02
C VAL A 54 -34.33 -2.76 23.88
N VAL A 55 -33.64 -3.07 24.99
CA VAL A 55 -32.43 -3.91 24.96
C VAL A 55 -32.72 -5.30 24.40
N THR A 56 -33.85 -5.93 24.80
CA THR A 56 -34.28 -7.21 24.24
C THR A 56 -34.46 -7.10 22.73
N LYS A 57 -35.10 -6.03 22.25
CA LYS A 57 -35.30 -5.82 20.82
C LYS A 57 -34.00 -5.61 20.04
N VAL A 58 -33.04 -4.88 20.63
CA VAL A 58 -31.71 -4.70 20.04
C VAL A 58 -30.98 -6.04 19.92
N ARG A 59 -31.04 -6.91 20.94
CA ARG A 59 -30.43 -8.25 20.89
C ARG A 59 -31.05 -9.15 19.81
N GLU A 60 -32.36 -9.11 19.62
CA GLU A 60 -33.00 -9.82 18.50
C GLU A 60 -32.49 -9.32 17.14
N LYS A 61 -32.33 -8.00 17.00
CA LYS A 61 -31.87 -7.37 15.76
C LYS A 61 -30.37 -7.59 15.51
N GLU A 62 -29.56 -7.66 16.56
CA GLU A 62 -28.16 -8.09 16.51
C GLU A 62 -28.06 -9.46 15.85
N GLN A 63 -28.81 -10.46 16.35
CA GLN A 63 -28.74 -11.82 15.82
C GLN A 63 -29.19 -11.87 14.35
N TYR A 64 -30.27 -11.14 14.02
CA TYR A 64 -30.73 -11.03 12.64
C TYR A 64 -29.65 -10.43 11.73
N ALA A 65 -29.01 -9.34 12.13
CA ALA A 65 -27.96 -8.68 11.37
C ALA A 65 -26.73 -9.59 11.17
N LYS A 66 -26.29 -10.29 12.22
CA LYS A 66 -25.18 -11.25 12.14
C LYS A 66 -25.48 -12.40 11.16
N ASN A 67 -26.72 -12.89 11.15
CA ASN A 67 -27.15 -13.91 10.20
C ASN A 67 -27.15 -13.38 8.75
N GLN A 68 -27.66 -12.16 8.53
CA GLN A 68 -27.65 -11.52 7.21
C GLN A 68 -26.22 -11.26 6.69
N ILE A 69 -25.32 -10.76 7.53
CA ILE A 69 -23.91 -10.57 7.17
C ILE A 69 -23.26 -11.89 6.80
N SER A 70 -23.51 -12.94 7.58
CA SER A 70 -23.00 -14.28 7.27
C SER A 70 -23.47 -14.76 5.91
N LEU A 71 -24.76 -14.59 5.61
CA LEU A 71 -25.37 -14.97 4.33
C LEU A 71 -24.78 -14.18 3.15
N ILE A 72 -24.53 -12.88 3.31
CA ILE A 72 -23.89 -12.06 2.28
C ILE A 72 -22.49 -12.59 1.95
N VAL A 73 -21.69 -12.91 2.97
CA VAL A 73 -20.37 -13.52 2.76
C VAL A 73 -20.50 -14.87 2.03
N ASP A 74 -21.49 -15.69 2.40
CA ASP A 74 -21.73 -16.97 1.76
C ASP A 74 -22.13 -16.81 0.27
N TYR A 75 -22.86 -15.75 -0.10
CA TYR A 75 -23.16 -15.42 -1.50
C TYR A 75 -21.90 -15.06 -2.30
N GLU A 76 -21.03 -14.21 -1.75
CA GLU A 76 -19.76 -13.85 -2.39
C GLU A 76 -18.82 -15.06 -2.58
N LEU A 77 -18.92 -16.04 -1.68
CA LEU A 77 -18.19 -17.30 -1.79
C LEU A 77 -18.81 -18.29 -2.78
N ALA A 78 -20.13 -18.22 -3.01
CA ALA A 78 -20.83 -19.11 -3.92
C ALA A 78 -20.50 -18.81 -5.39
N TYR A 79 -20.39 -17.54 -5.75
CA TYR A 79 -20.13 -17.13 -7.13
C TYR A 79 -19.23 -15.89 -7.20
N MET A 80 -18.13 -16.00 -7.95
CA MET A 80 -17.24 -14.88 -8.23
C MET A 80 -17.58 -14.27 -9.60
N ASN A 81 -18.11 -13.04 -9.58
CA ASN A 81 -18.45 -12.34 -10.81
C ASN A 81 -17.21 -11.76 -11.51
N THR A 82 -16.67 -12.52 -12.47
CA THR A 82 -15.54 -12.08 -13.31
C THR A 82 -15.96 -11.17 -14.49
N ASN A 83 -17.25 -10.89 -14.65
CA ASN A 83 -17.76 -9.94 -15.65
C ASN A 83 -17.92 -8.52 -15.09
N HIS A 84 -17.56 -8.29 -13.82
CA HIS A 84 -17.65 -6.98 -13.18
C HIS A 84 -16.72 -5.96 -13.85
N GLU A 85 -17.13 -4.69 -13.97
CA GLU A 85 -16.36 -3.66 -14.67
C GLU A 85 -14.98 -3.39 -14.06
N ASP A 86 -14.89 -3.48 -12.73
CA ASP A 86 -13.61 -3.37 -12.02
C ASP A 86 -12.69 -4.59 -12.20
N PHE A 87 -13.22 -5.70 -12.73
CA PHE A 87 -12.42 -6.89 -12.99
C PHE A 87 -11.63 -6.72 -14.28
N ILE A 88 -10.41 -6.20 -14.14
CA ILE A 88 -9.47 -5.97 -15.25
C ILE A 88 -9.08 -7.25 -16.04
N GLY A 89 -9.33 -8.44 -15.49
CA GLY A 89 -8.97 -9.73 -16.10
C GLY A 89 -7.47 -10.05 -16.05
N PHE A 90 -7.10 -11.29 -16.38
CA PHE A 90 -5.71 -11.77 -16.29
C PHE A 90 -4.76 -11.00 -17.22
N SER A 91 -5.16 -10.70 -18.46
CA SER A 91 -4.28 -10.02 -19.44
C SER A 91 -3.90 -8.59 -19.05
N ASN A 92 -4.82 -7.82 -18.43
CA ASN A 92 -4.50 -6.48 -17.95
C ASN A 92 -3.97 -6.48 -16.50
N ALA A 93 -4.27 -7.51 -15.70
CA ALA A 93 -3.70 -7.68 -14.36
C ALA A 93 -2.21 -8.02 -14.43
N GLU A 94 -1.80 -8.91 -15.33
CA GLU A 94 -0.39 -9.17 -15.59
C GLU A 94 0.29 -7.93 -16.16
N ALA A 95 -0.34 -7.20 -17.08
CA ALA A 95 0.22 -5.94 -17.57
C ALA A 95 0.33 -4.85 -16.48
N LYS A 96 -0.56 -4.80 -15.47
CA LYS A 96 -0.47 -3.86 -14.32
C LYS A 96 0.52 -4.34 -13.24
N ALA A 97 0.59 -5.64 -12.98
CA ALA A 97 1.58 -6.21 -12.07
C ALA A 97 2.99 -6.14 -12.65
N SER A 98 3.12 -6.44 -13.94
CA SER A 98 4.32 -6.28 -14.76
C SER A 98 4.54 -4.85 -15.22
N GLN A 99 3.64 -3.89 -15.00
CA GLN A 99 3.98 -2.46 -15.11
C GLN A 99 4.99 -2.05 -14.02
N GLY A 100 5.24 -2.89 -13.03
CA GLY A 100 6.42 -2.82 -12.18
C GLY A 100 7.70 -3.42 -12.79
N GLN A 101 7.67 -4.13 -13.93
CA GLN A 101 8.84 -4.89 -14.42
C GLN A 101 8.98 -5.20 -15.93
N SER A 102 8.02 -4.95 -16.82
CA SER A 102 8.17 -5.23 -18.26
C SER A 102 7.02 -4.68 -19.13
N THR A 103 7.18 -3.45 -19.63
CA THR A 103 6.56 -3.04 -20.89
C THR A 103 7.60 -2.36 -21.76
N LYS A 104 8.22 -3.11 -22.68
CA LYS A 104 8.89 -2.55 -23.86
C LYS A 104 7.83 -1.97 -24.80
N LYS A 105 7.37 -0.74 -24.55
CA LYS A 105 6.74 0.16 -25.52
C LYS A 105 6.78 1.57 -24.95
N ASN A 106 7.75 2.36 -25.40
CA ASN A 106 7.87 3.81 -25.20
C ASN A 106 7.48 4.31 -23.79
N LEU A 107 8.16 3.80 -22.77
CA LEU A 107 8.12 4.42 -21.45
C LEU A 107 8.91 5.72 -21.55
N GLY A 108 8.20 6.85 -21.63
CA GLY A 108 8.79 8.13 -21.28
C GLY A 108 9.53 8.00 -19.95
N VAL A 109 10.69 8.63 -19.87
CA VAL A 109 11.61 8.73 -18.72
C VAL A 109 10.96 8.35 -17.38
N GLN A 110 11.18 7.11 -16.92
CA GLN A 110 10.67 6.64 -15.62
C GLN A 110 11.77 6.69 -14.56
N VAL A 111 11.42 7.10 -13.34
CA VAL A 111 12.33 7.05 -12.19
C VAL A 111 12.38 5.63 -11.62
N ILE A 112 13.55 5.01 -11.65
CA ILE A 112 13.82 3.68 -11.08
C ILE A 112 14.12 3.80 -9.57
N ARG A 113 14.98 4.75 -9.19
CA ARG A 113 15.39 4.94 -7.79
C ARG A 113 15.93 6.35 -7.55
N LYS A 114 15.74 6.84 -6.32
CA LYS A 114 16.37 8.07 -5.82
C LYS A 114 17.19 7.79 -4.57
N GLY A 115 18.24 8.55 -4.32
CA GLY A 115 19.03 8.42 -3.10
C GLY A 115 20.33 9.23 -3.08
N TRP A 116 20.88 9.38 -1.89
CA TRP A 116 22.18 10.02 -1.68
C TRP A 116 23.33 9.11 -2.12
N LEU A 117 24.23 9.63 -2.94
CA LEU A 117 25.51 8.99 -3.26
C LEU A 117 26.64 10.03 -3.23
N SER A 118 27.84 9.57 -2.88
CA SER A 118 29.05 10.39 -2.86
C SER A 118 29.79 10.26 -4.19
N ILE A 119 30.04 11.38 -4.87
CA ILE A 119 30.91 11.42 -6.04
C ILE A 119 32.33 11.73 -5.57
N ASN A 120 33.26 10.83 -5.88
CA ASN A 120 34.68 11.04 -5.68
C ASN A 120 35.30 11.61 -6.96
N ASN A 121 36.27 12.52 -6.83
CA ASN A 121 37.09 13.04 -7.95
C ASN A 121 36.38 14.01 -8.92
N ILE A 122 35.51 14.91 -8.41
CA ILE A 122 34.89 15.98 -9.24
C ILE A 122 35.93 17.01 -9.73
N SER A 123 37.09 17.12 -9.07
CA SER A 123 38.26 17.87 -9.53
C SER A 123 39.44 17.56 -8.62
N PHE A 124 40.68 17.67 -9.10
CA PHE A 124 41.92 17.40 -8.34
C PHE A 124 42.06 18.19 -7.01
N ILE A 125 41.19 19.15 -6.73
CA ILE A 125 41.23 20.05 -5.56
C ILE A 125 40.03 19.84 -4.61
N LYS A 126 38.94 19.17 -5.02
CA LYS A 126 37.74 19.01 -4.18
C LYS A 126 37.50 17.53 -3.86
N GLY A 127 37.47 17.21 -2.57
CA GLY A 127 37.19 15.88 -2.03
C GLY A 127 35.79 15.34 -2.40
N SER A 128 35.43 14.21 -1.80
CA SER A 128 34.15 13.55 -2.02
C SER A 128 32.97 14.49 -1.72
N LYS A 129 31.98 14.54 -2.62
CA LYS A 129 30.78 15.36 -2.43
C LYS A 129 29.52 14.51 -2.53
N ASP A 130 28.67 14.61 -1.52
CA ASP A 130 27.36 13.98 -1.52
C ASP A 130 26.41 14.76 -2.43
N CYS A 131 25.72 14.02 -3.29
CA CYS A 131 24.71 14.54 -4.20
C CYS A 131 23.47 13.66 -4.12
N TRP A 132 22.31 14.25 -4.41
CA TRP A 132 21.08 13.50 -4.58
C TRP A 132 20.98 12.96 -6.00
N PHE A 133 20.89 11.64 -6.16
CA PHE A 133 20.82 10.98 -7.45
C PHE A 133 19.40 10.55 -7.77
N VAL A 134 19.04 10.70 -9.04
CA VAL A 134 17.81 10.18 -9.62
C VAL A 134 18.20 9.28 -10.79
N LEU A 135 18.07 7.98 -10.59
CA LEU A 135 18.26 6.97 -11.63
C LEU A 135 16.95 6.83 -12.40
N MET A 136 16.99 7.20 -13.67
CA MET A 136 15.88 7.04 -14.62
C MET A 136 16.18 5.90 -15.60
N SER A 137 15.17 5.50 -16.36
CA SER A 137 15.27 4.38 -17.32
C SER A 137 16.32 4.58 -18.42
N ASP A 138 16.66 5.83 -18.73
CA ASP A 138 17.56 6.21 -19.82
C ASP A 138 18.73 7.10 -19.37
N SER A 139 18.71 7.60 -18.13
CA SER A 139 19.65 8.61 -17.65
C SER A 139 19.86 8.53 -16.14
N LEU A 140 21.06 8.87 -15.69
CA LEU A 140 21.39 9.08 -14.28
C LEU A 140 21.65 10.57 -14.07
N SER A 141 20.79 11.22 -13.29
CA SER A 141 20.93 12.64 -12.96
C SER A 141 21.36 12.82 -11.52
N TRP A 142 22.12 13.87 -11.22
CA TRP A 142 22.39 14.26 -9.83
C TRP A 142 22.20 15.76 -9.58
N PHE A 143 21.73 16.06 -8.37
CA PHE A 143 21.31 17.37 -7.92
C PHE A 143 22.19 17.84 -6.75
N LYS A 144 21.98 19.09 -6.33
CA LYS A 144 22.60 19.60 -5.11
C LYS A 144 22.06 18.91 -3.86
N ASP A 145 20.75 18.72 -3.80
CA ASP A 145 19.97 18.22 -2.67
C ASP A 145 18.70 17.49 -3.19
N ASP A 146 17.91 16.96 -2.26
CA ASP A 146 16.67 16.23 -2.51
C ASP A 146 15.48 17.10 -2.92
N GLU A 147 15.63 18.44 -2.92
CA GLU A 147 14.64 19.35 -3.49
C GLU A 147 14.59 19.29 -5.03
N GLU A 148 15.60 18.70 -5.67
CA GLU A 148 15.68 18.48 -7.12
C GLU A 148 15.59 19.76 -7.97
N LYS A 149 15.86 20.94 -7.38
CA LYS A 149 15.81 22.25 -8.07
C LYS A 149 17.07 22.53 -8.90
N GLU A 150 18.24 22.15 -8.39
CA GLU A 150 19.53 22.46 -9.00
C GLU A 150 20.17 21.18 -9.56
N LYS A 151 19.89 20.90 -10.84
CA LYS A 151 20.45 19.76 -11.57
C LYS A 151 21.90 20.04 -11.95
N LYS A 152 22.84 19.29 -11.38
CA LYS A 152 24.27 19.46 -11.67
C LYS A 152 24.67 18.80 -12.98
N TYR A 153 24.14 17.61 -13.26
CA TYR A 153 24.44 16.88 -14.49
C TYR A 153 23.37 15.83 -14.78
N MET A 154 23.31 15.42 -16.05
CA MET A 154 22.54 14.28 -16.53
C MET A 154 23.45 13.42 -17.41
N LEU A 155 23.66 12.17 -17.00
CA LEU A 155 24.46 11.18 -17.70
C LEU A 155 23.52 10.21 -18.44
N PRO A 156 23.49 10.19 -19.79
CA PRO A 156 22.77 9.16 -20.54
C PRO A 156 23.31 7.77 -20.19
N LEU A 157 22.45 6.77 -20.06
CA LEU A 157 22.85 5.41 -19.68
C LEU A 157 23.18 4.50 -20.87
N ASP A 158 22.87 4.94 -22.10
CA ASP A 158 23.14 4.16 -23.30
C ASP A 158 24.65 3.92 -23.48
N GLY A 159 25.08 2.69 -23.69
CA GLY A 159 26.49 2.33 -23.86
C GLY A 159 27.38 2.40 -22.60
N ILE A 160 26.86 2.79 -21.44
CA ILE A 160 27.64 2.82 -20.19
C ILE A 160 27.85 1.42 -19.63
N LYS A 161 29.06 1.14 -19.16
CA LYS A 161 29.38 -0.03 -18.33
C LYS A 161 29.73 0.37 -16.91
N LEU A 162 29.54 -0.58 -16.00
CA LEU A 162 29.90 -0.47 -14.60
C LEU A 162 31.11 -1.36 -14.32
N ARG A 163 32.05 -0.87 -13.52
CA ARG A 163 33.11 -1.67 -12.90
C ARG A 163 33.19 -1.34 -11.42
N ASP A 164 33.45 -2.35 -10.60
CA ASP A 164 33.75 -2.15 -9.19
C ASP A 164 35.16 -1.58 -9.04
N ILE A 165 35.33 -0.70 -8.06
CA ILE A 165 36.64 -0.18 -7.65
C ILE A 165 36.99 -0.88 -6.34
N GLU A 166 38.08 -1.64 -6.36
CA GLU A 166 38.57 -2.32 -5.17
C GLU A 166 38.86 -1.32 -4.05
N SER A 167 38.31 -1.60 -2.88
CA SER A 167 38.59 -0.84 -1.68
C SER A 167 40.00 -1.19 -1.19
N GLY A 168 40.91 -0.21 -1.16
CA GLY A 168 42.25 -0.38 -0.59
C GLY A 168 42.22 -0.83 0.88
N PHE A 169 43.34 -1.34 1.37
CA PHE A 169 43.53 -2.08 2.64
C PHE A 169 42.90 -1.47 3.93
N MET A 170 42.48 -0.20 3.92
CA MET A 170 41.87 0.49 5.06
C MET A 170 40.45 1.07 4.82
N SER A 171 39.82 0.85 3.66
CA SER A 171 38.46 1.36 3.38
C SER A 171 37.44 0.23 3.30
N ARG A 172 36.28 0.38 3.95
CA ARG A 172 35.12 -0.52 3.80
C ARG A 172 34.04 0.04 2.87
N GLN A 173 34.34 1.12 2.14
CA GLN A 173 33.36 1.76 1.26
C GLN A 173 33.25 0.99 -0.05
N HIS A 174 32.03 0.60 -0.41
CA HIS A 174 31.72 0.09 -1.74
C HIS A 174 31.78 1.24 -2.75
N LYS A 175 32.68 1.15 -3.73
CA LYS A 175 32.87 2.14 -4.78
C LYS A 175 32.76 1.45 -6.13
N PHE A 176 32.12 2.12 -7.07
CA PHE A 176 32.03 1.69 -8.46
C PHE A 176 32.29 2.88 -9.38
N ALA A 177 32.67 2.60 -10.62
CA ALA A 177 32.81 3.59 -11.67
C ALA A 177 31.93 3.24 -12.86
N LEU A 178 31.34 4.28 -13.45
CA LEU A 178 30.66 4.24 -14.73
C LEU A 178 31.64 4.71 -15.81
N PHE A 179 31.71 4.02 -16.94
CA PHE A 179 32.60 4.36 -18.05
C PHE A 179 32.03 3.91 -19.40
N TYR A 180 32.42 4.61 -20.46
CA TYR A 180 32.18 4.17 -21.84
C TYR A 180 33.33 3.28 -22.30
N PRO A 181 33.07 2.06 -22.81
CA PRO A 181 34.12 1.17 -23.31
C PRO A 181 34.93 1.75 -24.46
N ASP A 182 34.30 2.62 -25.25
CA ASP A 182 34.86 3.19 -26.47
C ASP A 182 35.70 4.46 -26.21
N GLY A 183 35.92 4.83 -24.94
CA GLY A 183 36.83 5.92 -24.54
C GLY A 183 36.34 7.35 -24.86
N LYS A 184 35.04 7.53 -25.13
CA LYS A 184 34.41 8.86 -25.28
C LYS A 184 33.81 9.36 -23.98
#